data_AF-A0A1A9X5G1-F1
#
_entry.id   AF-A0A1A9X5G1-F1
#
_cell.length_a   1.000
_cell.length_b   1.000
_cell.length_c   1.000
_cell.angle_alpha   90.00
_cell.angle_beta   90.00
_cell.angle_gamma   90.00
#
_symmetry.space_group_name_H-M   'P 1'
#
loop_
_entity.id
_entity.type
_entity.pdbx_description
1 polymer ?
#
loop_
_entity_poly.entity_id
_entity_poly.type
_entity_poly.pdbx_seq_one_letter_code
_entity_poly.pdbx_strand_id
1 'polypeptide(L)'
;MHFNQRFNKCIKIIILTLLCNEMEKNFVSNFEDTKPYYRNVVSGPLASQNNAQHHVSIRLKERDREFGKGHICSGVLIAPSVVLTAGHCIYNHKKKQSYHSSELIVVMGTLNRYHSTEQTLIYGVTHYYQSSTSHVQNLHNNLVIIMLERDVPTTTETVKMISWENFDNLSKNRNTKNLKVTAFLHNEEGLPLNQLMFLNASITSLSRLDCLKYICVDLSNIHLQDYGAPLIIDNQLIGIMSYSLDKYSTFMFIDITQYTDWIRQNIGDGHHRNSSAWGILGLIALTIFTIKQSKRLQYENK
;
A
#
# COMPACT_ATOMS: atom_id res chain seq x y z
N MET A 1 -16.62 53.91 1.96
CA MET A 1 -15.91 53.03 0.99
C MET A 1 -14.68 52.30 1.57
N HIS A 2 -13.97 52.84 2.57
CA HIS A 2 -12.74 52.23 3.13
C HIS A 2 -12.93 50.98 4.03
N PHE A 3 -14.12 50.80 4.61
CA PHE A 3 -14.42 49.70 5.55
C PHE A 3 -14.49 48.33 4.85
N ASN A 4 -15.07 48.29 3.65
CA ASN A 4 -15.30 47.06 2.89
C ASN A 4 -13.99 46.44 2.35
N GLN A 5 -12.98 47.28 2.04
CA GLN A 5 -11.66 46.80 1.62
C GLN A 5 -10.83 46.22 2.78
N ARG A 6 -10.95 46.79 4.00
CA ARG A 6 -10.28 46.25 5.18
C ARG A 6 -10.91 44.92 5.61
N PHE A 7 -12.24 44.83 5.57
CA PHE A 7 -12.96 43.60 5.89
C PHE A 7 -12.59 42.44 4.95
N ASN A 8 -12.52 42.70 3.64
CA ASN A 8 -12.12 41.68 2.65
C ASN A 8 -10.64 41.25 2.79
N LYS A 9 -9.75 42.13 3.27
CA LYS A 9 -8.37 41.75 3.60
C LYS A 9 -8.31 40.86 4.84
N CYS A 10 -9.08 41.17 5.88
CA CYS A 10 -9.15 40.35 7.08
C CYS A 10 -9.70 38.94 6.79
N ILE A 11 -10.75 38.83 5.98
CA ILE A 11 -11.30 37.52 5.59
C ILE A 11 -10.27 36.67 4.84
N LYS A 12 -9.51 37.26 3.91
CA LYS A 12 -8.45 36.54 3.18
C LYS A 12 -7.34 36.05 4.09
N ILE A 13 -6.94 36.85 5.08
CA ILE A 13 -5.93 36.45 6.07
C ILE A 13 -6.46 35.31 6.94
N ILE A 14 -7.73 35.38 7.39
CA ILE A 14 -8.36 34.33 8.20
C ILE A 14 -8.43 33.02 7.44
N ILE A 15 -8.84 33.04 6.16
CA ILE A 15 -8.87 31.86 5.30
C ILE A 15 -7.46 31.28 5.12
N LEU A 16 -6.44 32.12 4.90
CA LEU A 16 -5.05 31.67 4.77
C LEU A 16 -4.52 31.04 6.08
N THR A 17 -4.84 31.62 7.23
CA THR A 17 -4.45 31.07 8.54
C THR A 17 -5.18 29.77 8.87
N LEU A 18 -6.44 29.63 8.47
CA LEU A 18 -7.21 28.38 8.62
C LEU A 18 -6.64 27.28 7.73
N LEU A 19 -6.26 27.61 6.49
CA LEU A 19 -5.59 26.67 5.57
C LEU A 19 -4.19 26.28 6.04
N CYS A 20 -3.43 27.19 6.66
CA CYS A 20 -2.13 26.86 7.27
C CYS A 20 -2.27 26.03 8.55
N ASN A 21 -3.29 26.25 9.38
CA ASN A 21 -3.52 25.49 10.60
C ASN A 21 -3.94 24.03 10.34
N GLU A 22 -4.46 23.70 9.16
CA GLU A 22 -4.71 22.32 8.76
C GLU A 22 -3.43 21.53 8.44
N MET A 23 -2.29 22.22 8.22
CA MET A 23 -1.01 21.57 7.87
C MET A 23 -0.11 21.28 9.08
N GLU A 24 -0.47 21.70 10.29
CA GLU A 24 0.39 21.55 11.48
C GLU A 24 -0.34 20.81 12.60
N LYS A 25 -0.49 19.49 12.46
CA LYS A 25 -0.72 18.59 13.60
C LYS A 25 0.30 17.46 13.60
N ASN A 26 1.56 17.82 13.77
CA ASN A 26 2.60 16.88 14.20
C ASN A 26 2.60 16.85 15.73
N PHE A 27 1.69 16.07 16.31
CA PHE A 27 1.74 15.74 17.73
C PHE A 27 2.70 14.55 17.91
N VAL A 28 3.96 14.86 18.19
CA VAL A 28 4.93 13.88 18.68
C VAL A 28 4.71 13.73 20.18
N SER A 29 3.97 12.71 20.59
CA SER A 29 4.00 12.25 21.99
C SER A 29 5.12 11.23 22.14
N ASN A 30 6.18 11.64 22.84
CA ASN A 30 7.16 10.70 23.38
C ASN A 30 6.49 9.93 24.54
N PHE A 31 6.00 8.73 24.25
CA PHE A 31 5.64 7.75 25.27
C PHE A 31 6.57 6.56 25.12
N GLU A 32 7.41 6.37 26.12
CA GLU A 32 8.35 5.26 26.24
C GLU A 32 7.58 4.03 26.74
N ASP A 33 6.74 3.45 25.87
CA ASP A 33 6.00 2.23 26.19
C ASP A 33 6.87 1.00 25.91
N THR A 34 6.95 0.14 26.92
CA THR A 34 7.62 -1.17 26.89
C THR A 34 6.98 -2.07 25.84
N LYS A 35 7.54 -2.04 24.63
CA LYS A 35 7.08 -2.89 23.52
C LYS A 35 7.17 -4.36 23.91
N PRO A 36 6.07 -5.14 23.83
CA PRO A 36 6.14 -6.55 24.13
C PRO A 36 7.03 -7.25 23.10
N TYR A 37 8.20 -7.68 23.55
CA TYR A 37 9.16 -8.42 22.76
C TYR A 37 8.78 -9.90 22.80
N TYR A 38 7.93 -10.34 21.88
CA TYR A 38 7.64 -11.77 21.70
C TYR A 38 8.77 -12.41 20.88
N ARG A 39 9.69 -13.08 21.59
CA ARG A 39 10.81 -13.82 20.98
C ARG A 39 10.30 -15.15 20.41
N ASN A 40 10.42 -15.26 19.09
CA ASN A 40 10.48 -16.43 18.21
C ASN A 40 10.16 -17.82 18.81
N VAL A 41 8.99 -18.36 18.47
CA VAL A 41 8.72 -19.82 18.50
C VAL A 41 8.41 -20.36 17.09
N VAL A 42 8.40 -19.52 16.04
CA VAL A 42 8.22 -20.00 14.66
C VAL A 42 9.58 -20.24 14.00
N SER A 43 9.81 -21.49 13.61
CA SER A 43 11.02 -21.91 12.88
C SER A 43 10.98 -21.38 11.45
N GLY A 44 11.90 -20.49 11.08
CA GLY A 44 12.04 -19.97 9.72
C GLY A 44 13.16 -18.94 9.59
N PRO A 45 13.68 -18.68 8.38
CA PRO A 45 14.70 -17.64 8.17
C PRO A 45 14.11 -16.26 8.45
N LEU A 46 14.88 -15.42 9.14
CA LEU A 46 14.55 -13.99 9.25
C LEU A 46 14.78 -13.31 7.89
N ALA A 47 13.94 -12.32 7.58
CA ALA A 47 14.21 -11.43 6.46
C ALA A 47 15.43 -10.56 6.75
N SER A 48 16.15 -10.24 5.68
CA SER A 48 17.25 -9.28 5.69
C SER A 48 16.85 -8.07 4.88
N GLN A 49 17.55 -6.95 5.03
CA GLN A 49 17.18 -5.76 4.27
C GLN A 49 17.14 -6.04 2.77
N ASN A 50 18.16 -6.75 2.24
CA ASN A 50 18.30 -7.06 0.82
C ASN A 50 17.16 -7.88 0.22
N ASN A 51 16.55 -8.79 0.99
CA ASN A 51 15.49 -9.67 0.47
C ASN A 51 14.07 -9.15 0.71
N ALA A 52 13.92 -8.02 1.42
CA ALA A 52 12.63 -7.46 1.81
C ALA A 52 12.46 -5.97 1.43
N GLN A 53 13.33 -5.41 0.58
CA GLN A 53 13.29 -3.97 0.22
C GLN A 53 11.97 -3.54 -0.44
N HIS A 54 11.24 -4.47 -1.05
CA HIS A 54 9.96 -4.23 -1.71
C HIS A 54 8.76 -4.50 -0.80
N HIS A 55 8.96 -5.13 0.36
CA HIS A 55 7.89 -5.49 1.28
C HIS A 55 7.34 -4.24 1.97
N VAL A 56 6.01 -4.12 2.00
CA VAL A 56 5.35 -3.01 2.69
C VAL A 56 4.28 -3.51 3.65
N SER A 57 4.10 -2.78 4.74
CA SER A 57 3.09 -3.00 5.75
C SER A 57 1.95 -1.99 5.54
N ILE A 58 0.77 -2.46 5.16
CA ILE A 58 -0.45 -1.66 5.08
C ILE A 58 -1.07 -1.59 6.47
N ARG A 59 -1.36 -0.37 6.94
CA ARG A 59 -1.83 -0.12 8.31
C ARG A 59 -3.04 0.79 8.33
N LEU A 60 -3.87 0.60 9.36
CA LEU A 60 -4.93 1.54 9.70
C LEU A 60 -4.35 2.67 10.55
N LYS A 61 -4.44 3.90 10.02
CA LYS A 61 -3.92 5.12 10.65
C LYS A 61 -4.41 5.30 12.08
N GLU A 62 -5.70 5.06 12.33
CA GLU A 62 -6.30 5.20 13.66
C GLU A 62 -5.70 4.24 14.70
N ARG A 63 -5.27 3.04 14.27
CA ARG A 63 -4.75 1.99 15.13
C ARG A 63 -3.22 2.01 15.26
N ASP A 64 -2.52 2.76 14.41
CA ASP A 64 -1.05 2.88 14.44
C ASP A 64 -0.53 4.00 15.36
N ARG A 65 -1.31 4.36 16.40
CA ARG A 65 -0.87 5.32 17.45
C ARG A 65 0.40 4.82 18.15
N GLU A 66 0.43 3.52 18.41
CA GLU A 66 1.64 2.81 18.77
C GLU A 66 2.21 2.17 17.50
N PHE A 67 3.43 2.56 17.13
CA PHE A 67 4.02 2.15 15.86
C PHE A 67 3.99 0.63 15.69
N GLY A 68 3.32 0.15 14.64
CA GLY A 68 3.20 -1.26 14.28
C GLY A 68 1.84 -1.88 14.63
N LYS A 69 1.10 -1.33 15.60
CA LYS A 69 -0.21 -1.86 16.01
C LYS A 69 -1.29 -1.70 14.95
N GLY A 70 -1.12 -0.79 14.00
CA GLY A 70 -2.07 -0.56 12.93
C GLY A 70 -1.97 -1.58 11.78
N HIS A 71 -0.96 -2.45 11.75
CA HIS A 71 -0.77 -3.40 10.65
C HIS A 71 -2.00 -4.30 10.45
N ILE A 72 -2.48 -4.35 9.20
CA ILE A 72 -3.61 -5.21 8.80
C ILE A 72 -3.25 -6.19 7.70
N CYS A 73 -2.29 -5.84 6.85
CA CYS A 73 -1.87 -6.63 5.70
C CYS A 73 -0.48 -6.23 5.26
N SER A 74 0.11 -7.08 4.44
CA SER A 74 1.25 -6.77 3.61
C SER A 74 0.86 -6.29 2.22
N GLY A 75 1.86 -5.78 1.52
CA GLY A 75 1.82 -5.50 0.10
C GLY A 75 3.23 -5.47 -0.47
N VAL A 76 3.33 -5.04 -1.72
CA VAL A 76 4.61 -4.98 -2.41
C VAL A 76 4.74 -3.74 -3.29
N LEU A 77 5.85 -3.03 -3.14
CA LEU A 77 6.20 -1.87 -3.94
C LEU A 77 6.67 -2.30 -5.33
N ILE A 78 5.93 -1.93 -6.38
CA ILE A 78 6.22 -2.33 -7.78
C ILE A 78 6.62 -1.17 -8.68
N ALA A 79 6.30 0.06 -8.29
CA ALA A 79 6.65 1.30 -9.00
C ALA A 79 6.79 2.46 -7.98
N PRO A 80 7.29 3.65 -8.39
CA PRO A 80 7.66 4.72 -7.46
C PRO A 80 6.60 5.12 -6.46
N SER A 81 5.32 5.12 -6.84
CA SER A 81 4.19 5.40 -5.95
C SER A 81 3.13 4.30 -5.95
N VAL A 82 3.50 3.05 -6.25
CA VAL A 82 2.54 1.97 -6.53
C VAL A 82 2.83 0.74 -5.69
N VAL A 83 1.81 0.33 -4.93
CA VAL A 83 1.82 -0.89 -4.11
C VAL A 83 0.75 -1.86 -4.59
N LEU A 84 1.10 -3.13 -4.76
CA LEU A 84 0.12 -4.20 -4.94
C LEU A 84 -0.24 -4.87 -3.62
N THR A 85 -1.51 -5.25 -3.46
CA THR A 85 -2.02 -6.05 -2.35
C THR A 85 -3.29 -6.80 -2.74
N ALA A 86 -3.89 -7.53 -1.80
CA ALA A 86 -5.12 -8.28 -2.00
C ALA A 86 -6.37 -7.45 -1.66
N GLY A 87 -7.50 -7.77 -2.29
CA GLY A 87 -8.79 -7.09 -2.12
C GLY A 87 -9.32 -7.03 -0.70
N HIS A 88 -9.13 -8.09 0.09
CA HIS A 88 -9.60 -8.08 1.48
C HIS A 88 -8.78 -7.12 2.37
N CYS A 89 -7.57 -6.71 1.96
CA CYS A 89 -6.73 -5.78 2.73
C CYS A 89 -7.29 -4.36 2.78
N ILE A 90 -8.12 -4.00 1.80
CA ILE A 90 -8.83 -2.71 1.77
C ILE A 90 -10.28 -2.82 2.24
N TYR A 91 -10.70 -3.98 2.75
CA TYR A 91 -12.09 -4.23 3.12
C TYR A 91 -12.29 -4.40 4.62
N ASN A 92 -13.21 -3.63 5.18
CA ASN A 92 -13.60 -3.74 6.58
C ASN A 92 -14.75 -4.74 6.74
N HIS A 93 -14.43 -5.98 7.12
CA HIS A 93 -15.43 -7.03 7.34
C HIS A 93 -16.46 -6.71 8.43
N LYS A 94 -16.09 -5.90 9.44
CA LYS A 94 -17.02 -5.51 10.52
C LYS A 94 -18.05 -4.50 10.03
N LYS A 95 -17.60 -3.50 9.28
CA LYS A 95 -18.47 -2.45 8.69
C LYS A 95 -19.10 -2.86 7.36
N LYS A 96 -18.68 -3.99 6.78
CA LYS A 96 -19.07 -4.48 5.45
C LYS A 96 -18.88 -3.44 4.34
N GLN A 97 -17.77 -2.72 4.38
CA GLN A 97 -17.44 -1.67 3.41
C GLN A 97 -15.92 -1.58 3.23
N SER A 98 -15.46 -1.00 2.12
CA SER A 98 -14.04 -0.70 1.95
C SER A 98 -13.57 0.42 2.88
N TYR A 99 -12.32 0.37 3.30
CA TYR A 99 -11.66 1.48 4.00
C TYR A 99 -11.53 2.66 3.04
N HIS A 100 -11.78 3.87 3.52
CA HIS A 100 -11.43 5.07 2.77
C HIS A 100 -9.90 5.19 2.70
N SER A 101 -9.37 5.69 1.58
CA SER A 101 -7.92 5.83 1.36
C SER A 101 -7.20 6.55 2.52
N SER A 102 -7.82 7.59 3.08
CA SER A 102 -7.27 8.36 4.20
C SER A 102 -7.21 7.61 5.54
N GLU A 103 -7.90 6.48 5.66
CA GLU A 103 -7.79 5.59 6.82
C GLU A 103 -6.54 4.70 6.75
N LEU A 104 -5.91 4.60 5.57
CA LEU A 104 -4.77 3.72 5.30
C LEU A 104 -3.46 4.51 5.25
N ILE A 105 -2.42 3.88 5.78
CA ILE A 105 -1.02 4.27 5.56
C ILE A 105 -0.23 3.04 5.13
N VAL A 106 0.87 3.28 4.41
CA VAL A 106 1.82 2.26 3.99
C VAL A 106 3.16 2.55 4.64
N VAL A 107 3.71 1.54 5.31
CA VAL A 107 5.00 1.62 6.02
C VAL A 107 5.98 0.64 5.38
N MET A 108 7.19 1.11 5.12
CA MET A 108 8.24 0.33 4.43
C MET A 108 9.64 0.69 4.97
N GLY A 109 10.64 -0.14 4.65
CA GLY A 109 12.02 0.08 5.09
C GLY A 109 12.30 -0.30 6.55
N THR A 110 11.50 -1.22 7.13
CA THR A 110 11.77 -1.82 8.45
C THR A 110 11.54 -3.33 8.42
N LEU A 111 12.40 -4.07 9.12
CA LEU A 111 12.28 -5.51 9.33
C LEU A 111 11.54 -5.87 10.62
N ASN A 112 11.28 -4.89 11.49
CA ASN A 112 10.57 -5.10 12.74
C ASN A 112 9.28 -4.28 12.75
N ARG A 113 8.14 -4.98 12.79
CA ARG A 113 6.79 -4.40 12.73
C ARG A 113 6.61 -3.25 13.72
N TYR A 114 7.14 -3.40 14.93
CA TYR A 114 6.97 -2.47 16.04
C TYR A 114 8.15 -1.53 16.26
N HIS A 115 9.16 -1.52 15.39
CA HIS A 115 10.32 -0.64 15.53
C HIS A 115 10.56 0.18 14.26
N SER A 116 10.37 1.50 14.36
CA SER A 116 10.75 2.46 13.33
C SER A 116 12.23 2.83 13.47
N THR A 117 12.86 3.12 12.34
CA THR A 117 14.21 3.71 12.26
C THR A 117 14.14 4.99 11.44
N GLU A 118 15.24 5.72 11.35
CA GLU A 118 15.34 6.90 10.47
C GLU A 118 15.14 6.57 8.98
N GLN A 119 15.36 5.31 8.60
CA GLN A 119 15.17 4.81 7.23
C GLN A 119 13.75 4.25 6.99
N THR A 120 12.89 4.25 8.01
CA THR A 120 11.50 3.82 7.87
C THR A 120 10.68 4.90 7.20
N LEU A 121 9.99 4.54 6.12
CA LEU A 121 9.15 5.47 5.38
C LEU A 121 7.68 5.20 5.65
N ILE A 122 6.91 6.27 5.86
CA ILE A 122 5.47 6.24 6.10
C ILE A 122 4.79 7.11 5.04
N TYR A 123 3.84 6.52 4.32
CA TYR A 123 3.13 7.14 3.21
C TYR A 123 1.61 7.04 3.42
N GLY A 124 0.91 8.15 3.21
CA GLY A 124 -0.53 8.14 3.01
C GLY A 124 -0.93 7.52 1.67
N VAL A 125 -2.19 7.08 1.59
CA VAL A 125 -2.81 6.54 0.38
C VAL A 125 -3.77 7.57 -0.21
N THR A 126 -3.65 7.86 -1.51
CA THR A 126 -4.55 8.79 -2.21
C THR A 126 -5.80 8.09 -2.69
N HIS A 127 -5.61 6.96 -3.36
CA HIS A 127 -6.68 6.14 -3.92
C HIS A 127 -6.16 4.73 -4.19
N TYR A 128 -7.07 3.83 -4.46
CA TYR A 128 -6.75 2.48 -4.87
C TYR A 128 -7.67 2.04 -6.01
N TYR A 129 -7.13 1.20 -6.90
CA TYR A 129 -7.91 0.49 -7.93
C TYR A 129 -8.11 -0.94 -7.47
N GLN A 130 -9.32 -1.47 -7.66
CA GLN A 130 -9.62 -2.85 -7.35
C GLN A 130 -10.01 -3.56 -8.65
N SER A 131 -9.34 -4.67 -8.96
CA SER A 131 -9.71 -5.46 -10.12
C SER A 131 -11.06 -6.10 -9.86
N SER A 132 -12.06 -5.78 -10.67
CA SER A 132 -13.34 -6.50 -10.69
C SER A 132 -13.19 -7.69 -11.64
N THR A 133 -13.36 -8.91 -11.13
CA THR A 133 -13.66 -10.04 -12.02
C THR A 133 -15.18 -10.13 -12.14
N SER A 134 -15.69 -10.55 -13.30
CA SER A 134 -17.08 -10.49 -13.76
C SER A 134 -18.17 -11.07 -12.84
N HIS A 135 -17.82 -11.56 -11.64
CA HIS A 135 -18.72 -12.07 -10.62
C HIS A 135 -18.51 -11.33 -9.29
N VAL A 136 -19.52 -10.54 -8.91
CA VAL A 136 -19.61 -9.63 -7.76
C VAL A 136 -19.53 -10.33 -6.38
N GLN A 137 -19.27 -11.64 -6.31
CA GLN A 137 -19.45 -12.41 -5.06
C GLN A 137 -18.19 -12.97 -4.39
N ASN A 138 -16.97 -12.74 -4.90
CA ASN A 138 -15.75 -13.19 -4.19
C ASN A 138 -14.68 -12.09 -4.10
N LEU A 139 -14.68 -11.35 -2.98
CA LEU A 139 -13.60 -10.42 -2.60
C LEU A 139 -12.21 -11.09 -2.52
N HIS A 140 -12.18 -12.43 -2.43
CA HIS A 140 -10.98 -13.27 -2.42
C HIS A 140 -10.20 -13.28 -3.74
N ASN A 141 -10.75 -12.70 -4.81
CA ASN A 141 -10.20 -12.79 -6.17
C ASN A 141 -9.57 -11.49 -6.68
N ASN A 142 -9.62 -10.41 -5.88
CA ASN A 142 -9.36 -9.08 -6.42
C ASN A 142 -7.92 -8.67 -6.09
N LEU A 143 -7.13 -8.42 -7.13
CA LEU A 143 -5.89 -7.67 -7.00
C LEU A 143 -6.21 -6.19 -6.76
N VAL A 144 -5.44 -5.54 -5.89
CA VAL A 144 -5.59 -4.11 -5.59
C VAL A 144 -4.28 -3.39 -5.87
N ILE A 145 -4.40 -2.22 -6.49
CA ILE A 145 -3.33 -1.25 -6.67
C ILE A 145 -3.59 -0.12 -5.69
N ILE A 146 -2.67 0.13 -4.78
CA ILE A 146 -2.63 1.29 -3.88
C ILE A 146 -1.71 2.35 -4.48
N MET A 147 -2.20 3.59 -4.57
CA MET A 147 -1.44 4.74 -5.02
C MET A 147 -0.99 5.58 -3.82
N LEU A 148 0.32 5.79 -3.70
CA LEU A 148 0.93 6.55 -2.61
C LEU A 148 0.83 8.05 -2.86
N GLU A 149 0.84 8.84 -1.79
CA GLU A 149 0.75 10.31 -1.83
C GLU A 149 1.97 11.03 -2.42
N ARG A 150 3.09 10.32 -2.61
CA ARG A 150 4.31 10.81 -3.26
C ARG A 150 5.16 9.62 -3.72
N ASP A 151 6.20 9.89 -4.49
CA ASP A 151 7.15 8.86 -4.92
C ASP A 151 8.07 8.42 -3.77
N VAL A 152 8.47 7.16 -3.81
CA VAL A 152 9.58 6.62 -3.02
C VAL A 152 10.90 7.08 -3.64
N PRO A 153 11.79 7.76 -2.90
CA PRO A 153 13.07 8.19 -3.44
C PRO A 153 13.94 7.00 -3.85
N THR A 154 14.53 7.08 -5.05
CA THR A 154 15.43 6.06 -5.59
C THR A 154 16.77 5.97 -4.83
N THR A 155 17.07 6.95 -3.98
CA THR A 155 18.29 7.01 -3.15
C THR A 155 18.19 6.15 -1.88
N THR A 156 17.04 5.57 -1.58
CA THR A 156 16.85 4.80 -0.35
C THR A 156 17.54 3.43 -0.45
N GLU A 157 18.38 3.11 0.55
CA GLU A 157 19.06 1.81 0.60
C GLU A 157 18.14 0.70 1.12
N THR A 158 17.14 1.05 1.92
CA THR A 158 16.23 0.08 2.55
C THR A 158 15.04 -0.28 1.68
N VAL A 159 14.69 0.54 0.69
CA VAL A 159 13.46 0.34 -0.09
C VAL A 159 13.77 0.30 -1.57
N LYS A 160 13.27 -0.73 -2.26
CA LYS A 160 13.40 -0.89 -3.71
C LYS A 160 12.15 -1.51 -4.29
N MET A 161 11.80 -1.08 -5.48
CA MET A 161 10.72 -1.69 -6.26
C MET A 161 11.14 -3.09 -6.72
N ILE A 162 10.21 -4.04 -6.70
CA ILE A 162 10.42 -5.37 -7.28
C ILE A 162 10.02 -5.40 -8.75
N SER A 163 10.75 -6.16 -9.56
CA SER A 163 10.39 -6.40 -10.96
C SER A 163 9.18 -7.33 -11.08
N TRP A 164 8.31 -7.07 -12.06
CA TRP A 164 7.07 -7.83 -12.27
C TRP A 164 6.65 -7.99 -13.75
N GLU A 165 7.37 -7.40 -14.71
CA GLU A 165 6.88 -7.26 -16.10
C GLU A 165 7.35 -8.36 -17.07
N ASN A 166 8.35 -9.18 -16.73
CA ASN A 166 9.07 -10.06 -17.67
C ASN A 166 8.70 -11.56 -17.56
N PHE A 167 7.42 -11.88 -17.43
CA PHE A 167 6.97 -13.27 -17.21
C PHE A 167 6.95 -14.15 -18.47
N ASP A 168 6.96 -13.56 -19.67
CA ASP A 168 6.89 -14.32 -20.93
C ASP A 168 8.04 -15.35 -21.09
N ASN A 169 9.19 -15.10 -20.45
CA ASN A 169 10.32 -16.02 -20.43
C ASN A 169 10.28 -17.06 -19.29
N LEU A 170 9.61 -16.76 -18.17
CA LEU A 170 9.49 -17.66 -17.01
C LEU A 170 8.40 -18.72 -17.19
N SER A 171 7.37 -18.45 -18.01
CA SER A 171 6.26 -19.37 -18.26
C SER A 171 6.69 -20.69 -18.90
N LYS A 172 7.75 -20.66 -19.73
CA LYS A 172 8.25 -21.83 -20.48
C LYS A 172 9.11 -22.79 -19.66
N ASN A 173 9.54 -22.38 -18.47
CA ASN A 173 10.36 -23.20 -17.59
C ASN A 173 10.10 -22.78 -16.15
N ARG A 174 8.92 -23.11 -15.60
CA ARG A 174 8.66 -23.06 -14.14
C ARG A 174 9.53 -24.11 -13.44
N ASN A 175 10.84 -23.94 -13.48
CA ASN A 175 11.76 -24.60 -12.58
C ASN A 175 11.57 -23.85 -11.26
N THR A 176 10.64 -24.31 -10.43
CA THR A 176 10.11 -23.69 -9.21
C THR A 176 11.11 -23.65 -8.05
N LYS A 177 12.41 -23.67 -8.36
CA LYS A 177 13.46 -23.53 -7.37
C LYS A 177 13.49 -22.08 -6.92
N ASN A 178 13.69 -21.85 -5.62
CA ASN A 178 13.81 -20.52 -4.99
C ASN A 178 12.54 -19.67 -4.90
N LEU A 179 11.36 -20.28 -4.76
CA LEU A 179 10.16 -19.54 -4.37
C LEU A 179 10.27 -19.05 -2.92
N LYS A 180 9.92 -17.78 -2.72
CA LYS A 180 10.04 -17.11 -1.43
C LYS A 180 8.80 -16.30 -1.09
N VAL A 181 8.52 -16.18 0.20
CA VAL A 181 7.48 -15.30 0.74
C VAL A 181 8.06 -14.49 1.88
N THR A 182 7.87 -13.17 1.86
CA THR A 182 8.16 -12.30 3.01
C THR A 182 6.88 -11.97 3.76
N ALA A 183 6.84 -12.20 5.08
CA ALA A 183 5.63 -12.02 5.88
C ALA A 183 5.91 -11.82 7.38
N PHE A 184 5.07 -11.02 8.04
CA PHE A 184 4.96 -10.91 9.48
C PHE A 184 4.00 -11.96 10.03
N LEU A 185 4.56 -12.98 10.69
CA LEU A 185 3.78 -14.12 11.16
C LEU A 185 3.11 -13.87 12.51
N HIS A 186 2.33 -14.86 12.95
CA HIS A 186 1.82 -14.98 14.30
C HIS A 186 2.38 -16.25 14.93
N ASN A 187 2.48 -16.28 16.26
CA ASN A 187 2.81 -17.50 17.00
C ASN A 187 1.58 -18.42 17.15
N GLU A 188 1.74 -19.55 17.86
CA GLU A 188 0.67 -20.53 18.05
C GLU A 188 -0.52 -19.97 18.84
N GLU A 189 -0.30 -19.00 19.72
CA GLU A 189 -1.37 -18.29 20.44
C GLU A 189 -2.04 -17.18 19.60
N GLY A 190 -1.63 -16.99 18.34
CA GLY A 190 -2.15 -15.95 17.46
C GLY A 190 -1.62 -14.55 17.77
N LEU A 191 -0.54 -14.44 18.57
CA LEU A 191 0.13 -13.17 18.83
C LEU A 191 1.07 -12.82 17.66
N PRO A 192 1.05 -11.56 17.20
CA PRO A 192 1.91 -11.10 16.11
C PRO A 192 3.38 -11.18 16.48
N LEU A 193 4.20 -11.72 15.58
CA LEU A 193 5.65 -11.67 15.69
C LEU A 193 6.17 -10.29 15.28
N ASN A 194 7.31 -9.93 15.87
CA ASN A 194 7.93 -8.63 15.63
C ASN A 194 8.73 -8.61 14.32
N GLN A 195 9.46 -9.69 14.03
CA GLN A 195 10.39 -9.76 12.90
C GLN A 195 9.69 -10.20 11.62
N LEU A 196 10.09 -9.59 10.51
CA LEU A 196 9.71 -10.02 9.17
C LEU A 196 10.44 -11.33 8.85
N MET A 197 9.71 -12.31 8.32
CA MET A 197 10.22 -13.63 7.98
C MET A 197 10.47 -13.74 6.46
N PHE A 198 11.42 -14.59 6.06
CA PHE A 198 11.73 -14.90 4.66
C PHE A 198 11.60 -16.41 4.43
N LEU A 199 10.42 -16.82 4.02
CA LEU A 199 9.99 -18.21 4.00
C LEU A 199 10.32 -18.89 2.68
N ASN A 200 10.67 -20.17 2.76
CA ASN A 200 10.70 -21.05 1.59
C ASN A 200 9.28 -21.42 1.20
N ALA A 201 9.01 -21.43 -0.09
CA ALA A 201 7.73 -21.81 -0.65
C ALA A 201 7.90 -22.91 -1.69
N SER A 202 6.87 -23.72 -1.87
CA SER A 202 6.76 -24.68 -2.97
C SER A 202 5.38 -24.60 -3.61
N ILE A 203 5.32 -24.59 -4.94
CA ILE A 203 4.02 -24.68 -5.63
C ILE A 203 3.50 -26.10 -5.47
N THR A 204 2.25 -26.22 -5.06
CA THR A 204 1.55 -27.50 -4.96
C THR A 204 0.49 -27.59 -6.07
N SER A 205 0.52 -28.69 -6.82
CA SER A 205 -0.48 -29.02 -7.82
C SER A 205 -1.53 -29.94 -7.21
N LEU A 206 -2.23 -29.44 -6.19
CA LEU A 206 -3.44 -30.12 -5.72
C LEU A 206 -4.46 -30.10 -6.87
N SER A 207 -5.09 -31.24 -7.16
CA SER A 207 -6.16 -31.37 -8.16
C SER A 207 -7.47 -30.71 -7.68
N ARG A 208 -7.38 -29.48 -7.18
CA ARG A 208 -8.50 -28.65 -6.73
C ARG A 208 -8.81 -27.65 -7.84
N LEU A 209 -10.09 -27.49 -8.15
CA LEU A 209 -10.58 -26.54 -9.16
C LEU A 209 -10.07 -25.11 -8.90
N ASP A 210 -9.88 -24.76 -7.62
CA ASP A 210 -9.36 -23.46 -7.18
C ASP A 210 -7.92 -23.20 -7.63
N CYS A 211 -7.06 -24.22 -7.69
CA CYS A 211 -5.67 -24.06 -8.14
C CYS A 211 -5.54 -23.86 -9.67
N LEU A 212 -6.66 -23.89 -10.42
CA LEU A 212 -6.67 -23.50 -11.83
C LEU A 212 -6.62 -21.98 -12.02
N LYS A 213 -7.13 -21.21 -11.05
CA LYS A 213 -7.18 -19.74 -11.11
C LYS A 213 -6.06 -19.08 -10.29
N TYR A 214 -5.51 -19.79 -9.31
CA TYR A 214 -4.55 -19.26 -8.34
C TYR A 214 -3.26 -20.07 -8.31
N ILE A 215 -2.20 -19.45 -7.79
CA ILE A 215 -0.98 -20.17 -7.43
C ILE A 215 -1.17 -20.74 -6.04
N CYS A 216 -1.30 -22.06 -5.95
CA CYS A 216 -1.36 -22.77 -4.68
C CYS A 216 0.06 -23.02 -4.16
N VAL A 217 0.33 -22.56 -2.95
CA VAL A 217 1.65 -22.61 -2.31
C VAL A 217 1.56 -23.36 -0.99
N ASP A 218 2.52 -24.26 -0.78
CA ASP A 218 2.80 -24.91 0.49
C ASP A 218 3.99 -24.22 1.18
N LEU A 219 3.83 -23.92 2.48
CA LEU A 219 4.83 -23.30 3.35
C LEU A 219 5.29 -24.24 4.49
N SER A 220 5.15 -25.56 4.33
CA SER A 220 5.69 -26.56 5.27
C SER A 220 5.24 -26.35 6.73
N ASN A 221 3.91 -26.30 6.97
CA ASN A 221 3.27 -26.10 8.27
C ASN A 221 3.39 -24.68 8.88
N ILE A 222 3.82 -23.68 8.11
CA ILE A 222 3.78 -22.29 8.57
C ILE A 222 2.39 -21.71 8.31
N HIS A 223 1.73 -21.22 9.37
CA HIS A 223 0.44 -20.57 9.25
C HIS A 223 0.59 -19.10 8.81
N LEU A 224 0.33 -18.82 7.53
CA LEU A 224 0.41 -17.48 6.96
C LEU A 224 -0.93 -16.75 7.08
N GLN A 225 -0.98 -15.72 7.93
CA GLN A 225 -2.11 -14.79 8.06
C GLN A 225 -1.79 -13.37 7.57
N ASP A 226 -0.57 -13.14 7.11
CA ASP A 226 -0.15 -11.86 6.58
C ASP A 226 -0.54 -11.77 5.11
N TYR A 227 -1.79 -11.46 4.90
CA TYR A 227 -2.33 -11.40 3.56
C TYR A 227 -1.78 -10.21 2.77
N GLY A 228 -1.80 -10.30 1.44
CA GLY A 228 -1.13 -9.36 0.57
C GLY A 228 0.39 -9.57 0.50
N ALA A 229 0.95 -10.52 1.28
CA ALA A 229 2.35 -10.89 1.22
C ALA A 229 2.79 -11.33 -0.19
N PRO A 230 3.98 -10.92 -0.67
CA PRO A 230 4.45 -11.24 -2.00
C PRO A 230 4.97 -12.68 -2.09
N LEU A 231 4.65 -13.34 -3.20
CA LEU A 231 5.31 -14.56 -3.68
C LEU A 231 6.32 -14.19 -4.76
N ILE A 232 7.56 -14.60 -4.56
CA ILE A 232 8.71 -14.15 -5.34
C ILE A 232 9.46 -15.35 -5.89
N ILE A 233 9.87 -15.27 -7.15
CA ILE A 233 10.84 -16.19 -7.77
C ILE A 233 11.97 -15.36 -8.36
N ASP A 234 13.22 -15.67 -8.02
CA ASP A 234 14.41 -15.00 -8.57
C ASP A 234 14.32 -13.46 -8.60
N ASN A 235 13.87 -12.86 -7.48
CA ASN A 235 13.65 -11.41 -7.33
C ASN A 235 12.58 -10.79 -8.26
N GLN A 236 11.67 -11.61 -8.78
CA GLN A 236 10.47 -11.17 -9.51
C GLN A 236 9.20 -11.54 -8.76
N LEU A 237 8.26 -10.60 -8.70
CA LEU A 237 6.96 -10.80 -8.06
C LEU A 237 6.05 -11.62 -8.96
N ILE A 238 5.56 -12.78 -8.50
CA ILE A 238 4.67 -13.64 -9.30
C ILE A 238 3.26 -13.74 -8.72
N GLY A 239 3.11 -13.46 -7.43
CA GLY A 239 1.83 -13.62 -6.77
C GLY A 239 1.65 -12.79 -5.52
N ILE A 240 0.40 -12.61 -5.13
CA ILE A 240 -0.02 -11.88 -3.93
C ILE A 240 -0.87 -12.79 -3.05
N MET A 241 -0.49 -12.97 -1.79
CA MET A 241 -1.21 -13.83 -0.85
C MET A 241 -2.65 -13.35 -0.69
N SER A 242 -3.63 -14.22 -0.93
CA SER A 242 -5.05 -13.85 -0.84
C SER A 242 -5.75 -14.52 0.33
N TYR A 243 -5.77 -15.86 0.39
CA TYR A 243 -6.44 -16.59 1.47
C TYR A 243 -5.87 -18.00 1.68
N SER A 244 -6.20 -18.60 2.82
CA SER A 244 -5.80 -19.97 3.19
C SER A 244 -6.92 -20.96 2.85
N LEU A 245 -6.60 -22.08 2.20
CA LEU A 245 -7.56 -23.14 1.85
C LEU A 245 -7.88 -24.06 3.03
N ASP A 246 -6.87 -24.38 3.81
CA ASP A 246 -6.98 -25.17 5.02
C ASP A 246 -6.20 -24.49 6.14
N LYS A 247 -6.40 -24.98 7.37
CA LYS A 247 -5.88 -24.32 8.56
C LYS A 247 -4.35 -24.35 8.62
N TYR A 248 -3.64 -25.19 7.84
CA TYR A 248 -2.22 -25.47 8.11
C TYR A 248 -1.27 -25.69 6.92
N SER A 249 -1.71 -25.77 5.65
CA SER A 249 -0.78 -26.20 4.59
C SER A 249 -0.85 -25.43 3.29
N THR A 250 -2.05 -25.13 2.78
CA THR A 250 -2.16 -24.61 1.40
C THR A 250 -2.69 -23.17 1.37
N PHE A 251 -1.89 -22.29 0.77
CA PHE A 251 -2.15 -20.87 0.63
C PHE A 251 -2.38 -20.51 -0.83
N MET A 252 -3.37 -19.67 -1.09
CA MET A 252 -3.72 -19.22 -2.44
C MET A 252 -3.20 -17.83 -2.70
N PHE A 253 -2.38 -17.73 -3.74
CA PHE A 253 -1.82 -16.49 -4.23
C PHE A 253 -2.52 -16.10 -5.54
N ILE A 254 -2.94 -14.84 -5.64
CA ILE A 254 -3.40 -14.23 -6.89
C ILE A 254 -2.22 -14.24 -7.85
N ASP A 255 -2.37 -14.90 -9.00
CA ASP A 255 -1.38 -14.89 -10.07
C ASP A 255 -1.39 -13.52 -10.76
N ILE A 256 -0.37 -12.69 -10.48
CA ILE A 256 -0.38 -11.31 -11.00
C ILE A 256 -0.20 -11.26 -12.52
N THR A 257 0.31 -12.33 -13.14
CA THR A 257 0.56 -12.39 -14.59
C THR A 257 -0.75 -12.28 -15.37
N GLN A 258 -1.85 -12.74 -14.79
CA GLN A 258 -3.20 -12.62 -15.33
C GLN A 258 -3.74 -11.18 -15.30
N TYR A 259 -3.11 -10.28 -14.53
CA TYR A 259 -3.53 -8.89 -14.33
C TYR A 259 -2.56 -7.90 -14.97
N THR A 260 -1.56 -8.35 -15.72
CA THR A 260 -0.49 -7.49 -16.24
C THR A 260 -1.03 -6.29 -17.02
N ASP A 261 -1.98 -6.51 -17.92
CA ASP A 261 -2.59 -5.42 -18.72
C ASP A 261 -3.43 -4.48 -17.85
N TRP A 262 -4.19 -5.02 -16.89
CA TRP A 262 -4.95 -4.22 -15.95
C TRP A 262 -4.04 -3.35 -15.09
N ILE A 263 -2.91 -3.88 -14.62
CA ILE A 263 -1.90 -3.12 -13.86
C ILE A 263 -1.37 -1.97 -14.72
N ARG A 264 -0.87 -2.26 -15.94
CA ARG A 264 -0.32 -1.24 -16.86
C ARG A 264 -1.31 -0.11 -17.13
N GLN A 265 -2.57 -0.46 -17.39
CA GLN A 265 -3.62 0.53 -17.69
C GLN A 265 -3.91 1.47 -16.53
N ASN A 266 -3.79 1.00 -15.28
CA ASN A 266 -4.13 1.80 -14.10
C ASN A 266 -2.93 2.56 -13.52
N ILE A 267 -1.70 2.06 -13.67
CA ILE A 267 -0.52 2.69 -13.05
C ILE A 267 0.15 3.74 -13.93
N GLY A 268 -0.02 3.69 -15.26
CA GLY A 268 0.69 4.58 -16.18
C GLY A 268 2.21 4.43 -16.08
N ASP A 269 2.92 5.52 -15.76
CA ASP A 269 4.37 5.52 -15.50
C ASP A 269 4.72 5.13 -14.05
N GLY A 270 3.72 4.86 -13.22
CA GLY A 270 3.90 4.45 -11.82
C GLY A 270 4.34 5.57 -10.88
N HIS A 271 4.38 6.82 -11.35
CA HIS A 271 4.73 7.99 -10.57
C HIS A 271 3.48 8.70 -10.02
N HIS A 272 3.65 9.34 -8.86
CA HIS A 272 2.62 10.17 -8.27
C HIS A 272 2.46 11.46 -9.10
N ARG A 273 1.35 11.56 -9.81
CA ARG A 273 0.99 12.78 -10.53
C ARG A 273 0.23 13.72 -9.60
N ASN A 274 0.94 14.73 -9.09
CA ASN A 274 0.35 15.81 -8.28
C ASN A 274 -0.64 16.63 -9.12
N SER A 275 -1.90 16.20 -9.19
CA SER A 275 -3.00 16.90 -9.86
C SER A 275 -3.30 18.27 -9.22
N SER A 276 -2.81 18.50 -8.00
CA SER A 276 -2.93 19.78 -7.27
C SER A 276 -2.28 20.93 -8.03
N ALA A 277 -1.15 20.71 -8.72
CA ALA A 277 -0.48 21.76 -9.50
C ALA A 277 -1.37 22.26 -10.64
N TRP A 278 -2.01 21.35 -11.39
CA TRP A 278 -2.94 21.69 -12.46
C TRP A 278 -4.23 22.31 -11.92
N GLY A 279 -4.72 21.85 -10.77
CA GLY A 279 -5.87 22.46 -10.08
C GLY A 279 -5.57 23.91 -9.65
N ILE A 280 -4.38 24.18 -9.13
CA ILE A 280 -3.92 25.53 -8.76
C ILE A 280 -3.78 26.40 -10.02
N LEU A 281 -3.17 25.89 -11.09
CA LEU A 281 -3.07 26.61 -12.36
C LEU A 281 -4.46 26.93 -12.95
N GLY A 282 -5.40 26.00 -12.86
CA GLY A 282 -6.79 26.20 -13.24
C GLY A 282 -7.48 27.29 -12.41
N LEU A 283 -7.32 27.26 -11.09
CA LEU A 283 -7.85 28.29 -10.19
C LEU A 283 -7.24 29.67 -10.46
N ILE A 284 -5.93 29.74 -10.72
CA ILE A 284 -5.22 30.98 -11.09
C ILE A 284 -5.76 31.51 -12.43
N ALA A 285 -5.90 30.65 -13.44
CA ALA A 285 -6.44 31.03 -14.74
C ALA A 285 -7.89 31.56 -14.61
N LEU A 286 -8.72 30.88 -13.81
CA LEU A 286 -10.10 31.29 -13.55
C LEU A 286 -10.16 32.63 -12.80
N THR A 287 -9.29 32.86 -11.82
CA THR A 287 -9.21 34.17 -11.14
C THR A 287 -8.72 35.29 -12.06
N ILE A 288 -7.75 35.04 -12.93
CA ILE A 288 -7.32 36.02 -13.93
C ILE A 288 -8.47 36.35 -14.90
N PHE A 289 -9.21 35.33 -15.34
CA PHE A 289 -10.37 35.50 -16.22
C PHE A 289 -11.48 36.34 -15.56
N THR A 290 -11.84 36.04 -14.31
CA THR A 290 -12.88 36.82 -13.60
C THR A 290 -12.46 38.27 -13.36
N ILE A 291 -11.18 38.53 -13.06
CA ILE A 291 -10.65 39.90 -12.94
C ILE A 291 -10.75 40.65 -14.28
N LYS A 292 -10.40 40.00 -15.40
CA LYS A 292 -10.53 40.60 -16.74
C LYS A 292 -11.98 40.92 -17.09
N GLN A 293 -12.90 40.00 -16.85
CA GLN A 293 -14.34 40.21 -17.08
C GLN A 293 -14.89 41.36 -16.22
N SER A 294 -14.54 41.39 -14.94
CA SER A 294 -14.97 42.48 -14.04
C SER A 294 -14.50 43.85 -14.52
N LYS A 295 -13.25 43.96 -14.99
CA LYS A 295 -12.75 45.22 -15.58
C LYS A 295 -13.51 45.60 -16.84
N ARG A 296 -13.80 44.65 -17.73
CA ARG A 296 -14.55 44.90 -18.98
C ARG A 296 -15.94 45.48 -18.69
N LEU A 297 -16.68 44.88 -17.74
CA LEU A 297 -18.00 45.36 -17.31
C LEU A 297 -17.97 46.76 -16.66
N GLN A 298 -16.84 47.17 -16.08
CA GLN A 298 -16.67 48.54 -15.56
C GLN A 298 -16.44 49.58 -16.66
N TYR A 299 -15.86 49.19 -17.79
CA TYR A 299 -15.66 50.06 -18.95
C TYR A 299 -16.92 50.19 -19.81
N GLU A 300 -17.76 49.15 -19.90
CA GLU A 300 -19.01 49.17 -20.67
C GLU A 300 -20.15 49.97 -19.98
N ASN A 301 -20.02 50.24 -18.68
CA ASN A 301 -20.99 51.03 -17.89
C ASN A 301 -20.58 52.51 -17.68
N LYS A 302 -19.62 53.01 -18.47
CA LYS A 302 -19.06 54.36 -18.37
C LYS A 302 -19.18 55.08 -19.70
#